data_AF-A0A836W4X2-F1
#
_entry.id   AF-A0A836W4X2-F1
#
_cell.length_a   1.000
_cell.length_b   1.000
_cell.length_c   1.000
_cell.angle_alpha   90.00
_cell.angle_beta   90.00
_cell.angle_gamma   90.00
#
_symmetry.space_group_name_H-M   'P 1'
#
loop_
_entity.id
_entity.type
_entity.pdbx_description
1 polymer ?
#
loop_
_entity_poly.entity_id
_entity_poly.type
_entity_poly.pdbx_seq_one_letter_code
_entity_poly.pdbx_strand_id
1 'polypeptide(L)' 'MNYTGIILGLVTLLVIGVGFVWVVKLEYHIGACCARVVLLLGLFLMALSIFIDGFWACALVGIFAGSVIWGA' A
#
# COMPACT_ATOMS: atom_id res chain seq x y z
N MET A 1 3.18 22.86 -16.51
CA MET A 1 2.43 22.68 -15.24
C MET A 1 2.79 21.33 -14.66
N ASN A 2 2.91 21.18 -13.34
CA ASN A 2 3.33 19.91 -12.71
C ASN A 2 2.10 19.09 -12.27
N TYR A 3 1.71 18.11 -13.09
CA TYR A 3 0.55 17.25 -12.84
C TYR A 3 0.84 16.08 -11.88
N THR A 4 2.11 15.89 -11.50
CA THR A 4 2.56 14.74 -10.71
C THR A 4 1.83 14.63 -9.38
N GLY A 5 1.62 15.75 -8.68
CA GLY A 5 0.91 15.76 -7.40
C GLY A 5 -0.55 15.32 -7.52
N ILE A 6 -1.26 15.77 -8.57
CA ILE A 6 -2.66 15.40 -8.80
C ILE A 6 -2.77 13.91 -9.12
N ILE A 7 -1.88 13.41 -9.98
CA ILE A 7 -1.87 11.99 -10.37
C ILE A 7 -1.57 11.11 -9.16
N LEU A 8 -0.54 11.42 -8.36
CA LEU A 8 -0.22 10.65 -7.16
C LEU A 8 -1.36 10.70 -6.13
N GLY A 9 -2.01 11.84 -5.95
CA GLY A 9 -3.16 11.97 -5.05
C GLY A 9 -4.32 11.05 -5.45
N LEU A 10 -4.67 11.04 -6.74
CA LEU A 10 -5.73 10.17 -7.27
C LEU A 10 -5.37 8.68 -7.13
N VAL A 11 -4.13 8.31 -7.47
CA VAL A 11 -3.67 6.92 -7.33
C VAL A 11 -3.69 6.49 -5.86
N THR A 12 -3.23 7.35 -4.95
CA THR A 12 -3.25 7.07 -3.51
C THR A 12 -4.67 6.81 -3.01
N LEU A 13 -5.62 7.65 -3.41
CA LEU A 13 -7.03 7.50 -3.02
C LEU A 13 -7.61 6.16 -3.49
N LEU A 14 -7.32 5.76 -4.73
CA LEU A 14 -7.76 4.47 -5.27
C LEU A 14 -7.09 3.30 -4.57
N VAL A 15 -5.77 3.35 -4.34
CA VAL A 15 -4.99 2.27 -3.74
C VAL A 15 -5.37 2.04 -2.27
N ILE A 16 -5.60 3.11 -1.50
CA ILE A 16 -6.07 3.00 -0.11
C ILE A 16 -7.52 2.52 -0.08
N GLY A 17 -8.41 3.08 -0.91
CA GLY A 17 -9.81 2.69 -0.96
C GLY A 17 -10.02 1.21 -1.32
N VAL A 18 -9.29 0.70 -2.31
CA VAL A 18 -9.33 -0.72 -2.71
C VAL A 18 -8.59 -1.60 -1.70
N GLY A 19 -7.46 -1.14 -1.15
CA GLY A 19 -6.70 -1.88 -0.15
C GLY A 19 -7.51 -2.23 1.10
N PHE A 20 -8.39 -1.31 1.53
CA PHE A 20 -9.27 -1.53 2.68
C PHE A 20 -10.24 -2.70 2.48
N VAL A 21 -10.81 -2.85 1.28
CA VAL A 21 -11.76 -3.93 0.97
C VAL A 21 -11.10 -5.30 1.05
N TRP A 22 -9.86 -5.41 0.59
CA TRP A 22 -9.10 -6.66 0.66
C TRP A 22 -8.86 -7.09 2.10
N VAL A 23 -8.40 -6.16 2.93
CA VAL A 23 -8.02 -6.41 4.34
C VAL A 23 -9.20 -6.95 5.12
N VAL A 24 -10.36 -6.30 5.01
CA VAL A 24 -11.57 -6.71 5.71
C VAL A 24 -12.00 -8.12 5.28
N LYS A 25 -11.88 -8.46 3.99
CA LYS A 25 -12.16 -9.82 3.51
C LYS A 25 -11.13 -10.84 4.01
N LEU A 26 -9.85 -10.47 4.05
CA LEU A 26 -8.78 -11.33 4.55
C LEU A 26 -9.02 -11.67 6.02
N GLU A 27 -9.34 -10.68 6.84
CA GLU A 27 -9.66 -10.84 8.25
C GLU A 27 -10.95 -11.67 8.44
N TYR A 28 -11.97 -11.44 7.62
CA TYR A 28 -13.21 -12.23 7.66
C TYR A 28 -12.98 -13.73 7.39
N HIS A 29 -12.08 -14.08 6.47
CA HIS A 29 -11.84 -15.47 6.07
C HIS A 29 -10.76 -16.19 6.88
N ILE A 30 -9.71 -15.49 7.31
CA ILE A 30 -8.54 -16.10 7.98
C ILE A 30 -8.50 -15.74 9.48
N GLY A 31 -9.21 -14.71 9.90
CA GLY A 31 -9.28 -14.22 11.27
C GLY A 31 -8.21 -13.19 11.61
N ALA A 32 -8.32 -12.61 12.82
CA ALA A 32 -7.49 -11.50 13.30
C ALA A 32 -5.98 -11.79 13.41
N CYS A 33 -5.54 -13.05 13.30
CA CYS A 33 -4.12 -13.40 13.34
C CYS A 33 -3.35 -12.89 12.10
N CYS A 34 -4.06 -12.60 11.00
CA CYS A 34 -3.47 -12.10 9.77
C CYS A 34 -2.90 -10.68 9.86
N ALA A 35 -3.38 -9.86 10.79
CA ALA A 35 -2.91 -8.48 11.01
C ALA A 35 -1.37 -8.38 11.04
N ARG A 36 -0.72 -9.25 11.82
CA ARG A 36 0.76 -9.27 11.93
C ARG A 36 1.45 -9.59 10.60
N VAL A 37 0.88 -10.51 9.82
CA VAL A 37 1.44 -10.91 8.52
C VAL A 37 1.29 -9.77 7.51
N VAL A 38 0.13 -9.11 7.50
CA VAL A 38 -0.14 -7.94 6.65
C VAL A 38 0.80 -6.79 6.99
N LEU A 39 1.03 -6.52 8.28
CA LEU A 39 1.98 -5.50 8.73
C LEU A 39 3.41 -5.78 8.25
N LEU A 40 3.88 -7.01 8.43
CA LEU A 40 5.22 -7.42 8.00
C LEU A 40 5.38 -7.34 6.48
N LEU A 41 4.35 -7.74 5.72
CA LEU A 41 4.34 -7.63 4.26
C LEU A 41 4.43 -6.17 3.82
N GLY A 42 3.65 -5.28 4.45
CA GLY A 42 3.68 -3.85 4.17
C GLY A 42 5.05 -3.22 4.45
N LEU A 43 5.66 -3.53 5.60
CA LEU A 43 7.02 -3.09 5.94
C LEU A 43 8.06 -3.60 4.95
N PHE A 44 7.94 -4.85 4.52
CA PHE A 44 8.84 -5.44 3.52
C PHE A 44 8.75 -4.70 2.18
N LEU A 45 7.53 -4.43 1.70
CA LEU A 45 7.31 -3.66 0.47
C LEU A 45 7.83 -2.21 0.59
N MET A 46 7.66 -1.59 1.75
CA MET A 46 8.20 -0.26 2.03
C MET A 46 9.74 -0.26 1.99
N ALA A 47 10.38 -1.29 2.55
CA ALA A 47 11.83 -1.42 2.47
C ALA A 47 12.30 -1.66 1.03
N LEU A 48 11.57 -2.47 0.25
CA LEU A 48 11.86 -2.70 -1.15
C LEU A 48 11.76 -1.43 -2.00
N SER A 49 10.85 -0.50 -1.68
CA SER A 49 10.69 0.73 -2.46
C SER A 49 11.95 1.60 -2.49
N ILE A 50 12.83 1.48 -1.49
CA ILE A 50 14.10 2.21 -1.40
C ILE A 50 15.07 1.78 -2.50
N PHE A 51 14.98 0.52 -2.96
CA PHE A 51 15.85 -0.03 -3.99
C PHE A 51 15.30 0.15 -5.42
N ILE A 52 14.16 0.81 -5.58
CA ILE A 52 13.52 1.02 -6.88
C ILE A 52 13.99 2.35 -7.48
N ASP A 53 14.65 2.25 -8.63
CA ASP A 53 15.03 3.41 -9.41
C ASP A 53 13.81 4.06 -10.08
N GLY A 54 13.80 5.39 -10.08
CA GLY A 54 12.76 6.19 -10.72
C GLY A 54 11.63 6.58 -9.77
N PHE A 55 11.35 7.88 -9.75
CA PHE A 55 10.38 8.50 -8.85
C PHE A 55 8.99 7.83 -8.88
N TRP A 56 8.45 7.56 -10.07
CA TRP A 56 7.10 7.01 -10.20
C TRP A 56 6.98 5.60 -9.65
N ALA A 57 7.91 4.71 -10.00
CA ALA A 57 7.89 3.33 -9.53
C ALA A 57 8.10 3.26 -8.02
N CYS A 58 9.07 4.02 -7.49
CA CYS A 58 9.32 4.14 -6.05
C CYS A 58 8.08 4.68 -5.31
N ALA A 59 7.47 5.76 -5.79
CA ALA A 59 6.28 6.37 -5.18
C ALA A 59 5.07 5.43 -5.19
N LEU A 60 4.80 4.76 -6.31
CA LEU A 60 3.67 3.83 -6.42
C LEU A 60 3.81 2.63 -5.48
N VAL A 61 5.02 2.06 -5.38
CA VAL A 61 5.29 0.96 -4.45
C VAL A 61 5.20 1.43 -2.99
N GLY A 62 5.68 2.64 -2.68
CA GLY A 62 5.52 3.22 -1.35
C GLY A 62 4.05 3.47 -0.96
N ILE A 63 3.25 3.99 -1.89
CA ILE A 63 1.80 4.18 -1.70
C ILE A 63 1.09 2.84 -1.46
N PHE A 64 1.44 1.81 -2.25
CA PHE A 64 0.89 0.49 -2.09
C PHE A 64 1.30 -0.16 -0.76
N ALA A 65 2.58 -0.06 -0.39
CA ALA A 65 3.09 -0.52 0.89
C ALA A 65 2.37 0.16 2.07
N GLY A 66 2.18 1.48 2.01
CA GLY A 66 1.42 2.24 3.00
C GLY A 66 -0.03 1.79 3.12
N SER A 67 -0.70 1.50 2.00
CA SER A 67 -2.06 0.93 1.99
C SER A 67 -2.12 -0.45 2.66
N VAL A 68 -1.14 -1.30 2.42
CA VAL A 68 -1.04 -2.62 3.06
C VAL A 68 -0.79 -2.49 4.57
N ILE A 69 0.11 -1.60 5.01
CA ILE A 69 0.37 -1.33 6.44
C ILE A 69 -0.88 -0.79 7.13
N TRP A 70 -1.61 0.11 6.48
CA TRP A 70 -2.86 0.66 7.02
C TRP A 70 -3.95 -0.40 7.21
N GLY A 71 -3.87 -1.48 6.43
CA GLY A 71 -4.72 -2.64 6.51
C GLY A 71 -4.37 -3.65 7.60
N ALA A 72 -3.38 -3.39 8.45
CA ALA A 72 -2.96 -4.32 9.50
C ALA A 72 -3.49 -3.95 10.89
#